data_AF-A0A4Q6AUS9-F1
#
_entry.id   AF-A0A4Q6AUS9-F1
#
_cell.length_a   1.000
_cell.length_b   1.000
_cell.length_c   1.000
_cell.angle_alpha   90.00
_cell.angle_beta   90.00
_cell.angle_gamma   90.00
#
_symmetry.space_group_name_H-M   'P 1'
#
loop_
_entity.id
_entity.type
_entity.pdbx_description
1 polymer ?
#
loop_
_entity_poly.entity_id
_entity_poly.type
_entity_poly.pdbx_seq_one_letter_code
_entity_poly.pdbx_strand_id
1 'polypeptide(L)'
;MGKLIQLDRYKGLRRREYLKRYDAQISKFVEFFLKQNLRVSYEALSYHYFSIQQQEQTAAWDYVDFRDTLRDGFHEAFGKQLLKECKSEYWYDERFINEDELVDRCVSQVILGRDHEVAR
;
A
#
# COMPACT_ATOMS: atom_id res chain seq x y z
N MET A 1 6.08 -42.71 -11.40
CA MET A 1 6.93 -41.52 -11.24
C MET A 1 6.04 -40.30 -11.03
N GLY A 2 5.76 -39.97 -9.76
CA GLY A 2 4.92 -38.82 -9.43
C GLY A 2 5.66 -37.54 -9.74
N LYS A 3 5.15 -36.72 -10.66
CA LYS A 3 5.66 -35.36 -10.87
C LYS A 3 5.50 -34.63 -9.54
N LEU A 4 6.63 -34.31 -8.90
CA LEU A 4 6.69 -33.36 -7.80
C LEU A 4 6.20 -32.02 -8.38
N ILE A 5 4.89 -31.78 -8.31
CA ILE A 5 4.33 -30.46 -8.57
C ILE A 5 5.01 -29.58 -7.53
N GLN A 6 5.88 -28.67 -7.98
CA GLN A 6 6.43 -27.62 -7.14
C GLN A 6 5.26 -26.75 -6.67
N LEU A 7 4.65 -27.15 -5.54
CA LEU A 7 3.43 -26.55 -5.00
C LEU A 7 3.61 -25.04 -4.82
N ASP A 8 4.81 -24.60 -4.47
CA ASP A 8 5.14 -23.19 -4.31
C ASP A 8 5.08 -22.42 -5.63
N ARG A 9 5.59 -23.01 -6.71
CA ARG A 9 5.50 -22.44 -8.06
C ARG A 9 4.05 -22.32 -8.52
N TYR A 10 3.22 -23.32 -8.20
CA TYR A 10 1.80 -23.32 -8.54
C TYR A 10 1.00 -22.28 -7.73
N LYS A 11 1.27 -22.17 -6.42
CA LYS A 11 0.67 -21.15 -5.54
C LYS A 11 1.04 -19.74 -6.01
N GLY A 12 2.32 -19.51 -6.35
CA GLY A 12 2.78 -18.23 -6.87
C GLY A 12 2.13 -17.85 -8.20
N LEU A 13 1.93 -18.83 -9.10
CA LEU A 13 1.28 -18.60 -10.39
C LEU A 13 -0.20 -18.20 -10.22
N ARG A 14 -0.95 -18.94 -9.38
CA ARG A 14 -2.35 -18.62 -9.07
C ARG A 14 -2.51 -17.25 -8.43
N ARG A 15 -1.63 -16.90 -7.47
CA ARG A 15 -1.65 -15.56 -6.86
C ARG A 15 -1.42 -14.48 -7.91
N ARG A 16 -0.43 -14.65 -8.78
CA ARG A 16 -0.13 -13.70 -9.85
C ARG A 16 -1.30 -13.53 -10.81
N GLU A 17 -1.92 -14.62 -11.24
CA GLU A 17 -3.09 -14.60 -12.12
C GLU A 17 -4.28 -13.90 -11.46
N TYR A 18 -4.54 -14.19 -10.18
CA TYR A 18 -5.58 -13.55 -9.40
C TYR A 18 -5.33 -12.03 -9.28
N LEU A 19 -4.12 -11.63 -8.87
CA LEU A 19 -3.76 -10.21 -8.74
C LEU A 19 -3.87 -9.49 -10.08
N LYS A 20 -3.46 -10.11 -11.18
CA LYS A 20 -3.59 -9.55 -12.53
C LYS A 20 -5.07 -9.41 -12.95
N ARG A 21 -5.90 -10.39 -12.60
CA ARG A 21 -7.34 -10.40 -12.93
C ARG A 21 -8.09 -9.26 -12.25
N TYR A 22 -7.73 -8.95 -11.00
CA TYR A 22 -8.43 -7.97 -10.17
C TYR A 22 -7.64 -6.67 -9.94
N ASP A 23 -6.55 -6.44 -10.68
CA ASP A 23 -5.66 -5.29 -10.47
C ASP A 23 -6.39 -3.95 -10.56
N ALA A 24 -7.33 -3.82 -11.51
CA ALA A 24 -8.13 -2.61 -11.67
C ALA A 24 -9.06 -2.37 -10.48
N GLN A 25 -9.67 -3.43 -9.93
CA GLN A 25 -10.54 -3.37 -8.75
C GLN A 25 -9.73 -3.02 -7.50
N ILE A 26 -8.60 -3.67 -7.30
CA ILE A 26 -7.67 -3.38 -6.19
C ILE A 26 -7.22 -1.91 -6.26
N SER A 27 -6.81 -1.44 -7.44
CA SER A 27 -6.35 -0.06 -7.63
C SER A 27 -7.47 0.97 -7.36
N LYS A 28 -8.69 0.69 -7.83
CA LYS A 28 -9.86 1.56 -7.55
C LYS A 28 -10.20 1.59 -6.06
N PHE A 29 -10.16 0.44 -5.40
CA PHE A 29 -10.40 0.34 -3.96
C PHE A 29 -9.35 1.16 -3.18
N VAL A 30 -8.06 0.97 -3.46
CA VAL A 30 -6.97 1.72 -2.83
C VAL A 30 -7.14 3.22 -3.04
N GLU A 31 -7.43 3.66 -4.27
CA GLU A 31 -7.65 5.07 -4.56
C GLU A 31 -8.85 5.65 -3.80
N PHE A 32 -9.97 4.94 -3.77
CA PHE A 32 -11.16 5.36 -3.07
C PHE A 32 -10.93 5.46 -1.57
N PHE A 33 -10.29 4.43 -0.99
CA PHE A 33 -9.92 4.40 0.42
C PHE A 33 -9.04 5.60 0.79
N LEU A 34 -8.01 5.89 -0.01
CA LEU A 34 -7.12 7.02 0.22
C LEU A 34 -7.87 8.35 0.13
N LYS A 35 -8.74 8.55 -0.87
CA LYS A 35 -9.52 9.80 -0.99
C LYS A 35 -10.45 10.05 0.19
N GLN A 36 -10.98 9.00 0.81
CA GLN A 36 -11.86 9.14 1.96
C GLN A 36 -11.11 9.38 3.27
N ASN A 37 -9.96 8.74 3.45
CA ASN A 37 -9.28 8.66 4.74
C ASN A 37 -8.02 9.53 4.85
N LEU A 38 -7.37 9.89 3.73
CA LEU A 38 -6.14 10.67 3.70
C LEU A 38 -6.37 12.02 3.03
N ARG A 39 -6.27 13.11 3.81
CA ARG A 39 -6.41 14.50 3.34
C ARG A 39 -5.07 15.24 3.20
N VAL A 40 -3.98 14.56 3.51
CA VAL A 40 -2.64 15.14 3.54
C VAL A 40 -1.87 14.68 2.30
N SER A 41 -1.20 15.60 1.63
CA SER A 41 -0.39 15.28 0.45
C SER A 41 0.95 14.62 0.84
N TYR A 42 1.57 13.96 -0.13
CA TYR A 42 2.92 13.41 0.04
C TYR A 42 3.94 14.51 0.38
N GLU A 43 3.84 15.68 -0.24
CA GLU A 43 4.72 16.82 0.00
C GLU A 43 4.59 17.32 1.44
N ALA A 44 3.37 17.38 1.98
CA ALA A 44 3.15 17.79 3.36
C ALA A 44 3.72 16.76 4.35
N LEU A 45 3.53 15.46 4.09
CA LEU A 45 4.08 14.38 4.91
C LEU A 45 5.61 14.36 4.89
N SER A 46 6.21 14.47 3.71
CA SER A 46 7.66 14.46 3.54
C SER A 46 8.31 15.72 4.15
N TYR A 47 7.72 16.90 3.93
CA TYR A 47 8.20 18.13 4.56
C TYR A 47 8.19 18.04 6.08
N HIS A 48 7.08 17.56 6.67
CA HIS A 48 6.98 17.37 8.10
C HIS A 48 8.05 16.40 8.61
N TYR A 49 8.21 15.24 7.97
CA TYR A 49 9.24 14.26 8.32
C TYR A 49 10.65 14.87 8.33
N PHE A 50 11.05 15.51 7.22
CA PHE A 50 12.40 16.07 7.09
C PHE A 50 12.65 17.21 8.08
N SER A 51 11.63 18.03 8.37
CA SER A 51 11.75 19.10 9.36
C SER A 51 12.01 18.58 10.78
N ILE A 52 11.38 17.48 11.18
CA ILE A 52 11.63 16.84 12.47
C ILE A 52 13.04 16.28 12.53
N GLN A 53 13.44 15.52 11.49
CA GLN A 53 14.76 14.91 11.45
C GLN A 53 15.89 15.96 11.46
N GLN A 54 15.68 17.12 10.83
CA GLN A 54 16.60 18.23 10.88
C GLN A 54 16.71 18.85 12.29
N GLN A 55 15.60 18.96 13.03
CA GLN A 55 15.60 19.46 14.40
C GLN A 55 16.30 18.50 15.36
N GLU A 56 16.15 17.20 15.15
CA GLU A 56 16.72 16.14 16.00
C GLU A 56 18.20 15.84 15.68
N GLN A 57 18.80 16.52 14.69
CA GLN A 57 20.18 16.31 14.23
C GLN A 57 20.48 14.87 13.82
N THR A 58 19.46 14.14 13.35
CA THR A 58 19.61 12.75 12.94
C THR A 58 20.43 12.70 11.65
N ALA A 59 21.52 11.92 11.64
CA ALA A 59 22.56 12.01 10.61
C ALA A 59 22.35 11.11 9.38
N ALA A 60 21.30 10.28 9.34
CA ALA A 60 21.18 9.20 8.36
C ALA A 60 19.73 8.86 7.92
N TRP A 61 18.89 9.87 7.70
CA TRP A 61 17.56 9.66 7.11
C TRP A 61 17.62 9.72 5.59
N ASP A 62 16.96 8.78 4.92
CA ASP A 62 16.86 8.72 3.46
C ASP A 62 15.40 8.42 3.01
N TYR A 63 15.21 8.27 1.70
CA TYR A 63 13.89 7.94 1.15
C TYR A 63 13.35 6.58 1.61
N VAL A 64 14.23 5.61 1.87
CA VAL A 64 13.83 4.27 2.33
C VAL A 64 13.30 4.36 3.76
N ASP A 65 14.03 5.06 4.62
CA ASP A 65 13.65 5.33 6.01
C ASP A 65 12.32 6.10 6.11
N PHE A 66 12.12 7.12 5.27
CA PHE A 66 10.84 7.82 5.18
C PHE A 66 9.70 6.90 4.70
N ARG A 67 9.93 6.08 3.67
CA ARG A 67 8.92 5.16 3.16
C ARG A 67 8.50 4.15 4.23
N ASP A 68 9.46 3.61 4.97
CA ASP A 68 9.19 2.62 6.01
C ASP A 68 8.44 3.27 7.19
N THR A 69 8.84 4.47 7.61
CA THR A 69 8.10 5.26 8.60
C THR A 69 6.66 5.53 8.15
N LEU A 70 6.48 5.93 6.88
CA LEU A 70 5.17 6.17 6.31
C LEU A 70 4.32 4.89 6.28
N ARG A 71 4.93 3.75 5.93
CA ARG A 71 4.27 2.44 5.95
C ARG A 71 3.81 2.07 7.34
N ASP A 72 4.66 2.21 8.35
CA ASP A 72 4.36 1.87 9.73
C ASP A 72 3.22 2.76 10.28
N GLY A 73 3.31 4.07 10.05
CA GLY A 73 2.25 5.01 10.42
C GLY A 73 0.92 4.70 9.71
N PHE A 74 0.96 4.34 8.43
CA PHE A 74 -0.25 3.96 7.68
C PHE A 74 -0.84 2.64 8.19
N HIS A 75 0.01 1.66 8.47
CA HIS A 75 -0.39 0.37 9.02
C HIS A 75 -1.07 0.55 10.38
N GLU A 76 -0.48 1.35 11.27
CA GLU A 76 -1.04 1.63 12.60
C GLU A 76 -2.37 2.40 12.52
N ALA A 77 -2.44 3.44 11.69
CA ALA A 77 -3.63 4.28 11.58
C ALA A 77 -4.78 3.59 10.83
N PHE A 78 -4.48 2.87 9.75
CA PHE A 78 -5.49 2.43 8.78
C PHE A 78 -5.49 0.92 8.49
N GLY A 79 -4.46 0.16 8.85
CA GLY A 79 -4.31 -1.25 8.43
C GLY A 79 -5.54 -2.12 8.71
N LYS A 80 -6.04 -2.09 9.95
CA LYS A 80 -7.24 -2.85 10.35
C LYS A 80 -8.51 -2.41 9.61
N GLN A 81 -8.67 -1.10 9.39
CA GLN A 81 -9.82 -0.55 8.69
C GLN A 81 -9.77 -0.94 7.21
N LEU A 82 -8.60 -0.76 6.57
CA LEU A 82 -8.33 -1.11 5.19
C LEU A 82 -8.65 -2.59 4.92
N LEU A 83 -8.16 -3.50 5.76
CA LEU A 83 -8.45 -4.93 5.61
C LEU A 83 -9.95 -5.22 5.80
N LYS A 84 -10.60 -4.59 6.79
CA LYS A 84 -12.03 -4.78 7.06
C LYS A 84 -12.89 -4.35 5.88
N GLU A 85 -12.60 -3.19 5.29
CA GLU A 85 -13.32 -2.69 4.11
C GLU A 85 -13.03 -3.55 2.88
N CYS A 86 -11.77 -3.94 2.66
CA CYS A 86 -11.38 -4.81 1.55
C CYS A 86 -12.10 -6.17 1.61
N LYS A 87 -12.28 -6.74 2.81
CA LYS A 87 -13.03 -8.01 3.01
C LYS A 87 -14.49 -7.96 2.56
N SER A 88 -15.08 -6.77 2.43
CA SER A 88 -16.46 -6.61 1.94
C SER A 88 -16.57 -6.67 0.42
N GLU A 89 -15.45 -6.62 -0.30
CA GLU A 89 -15.40 -6.63 -1.75
C GLU A 89 -15.63 -8.03 -2.33
N TYR A 90 -16.46 -8.13 -3.37
CA TYR A 90 -16.80 -9.42 -4.00
C TYR A 90 -15.59 -10.17 -4.58
N TRP A 91 -14.53 -9.43 -4.91
CA TRP A 91 -13.32 -9.98 -5.51
C TRP A 91 -12.31 -10.42 -4.46
N TYR A 92 -12.42 -9.98 -3.20
CA TYR A 92 -11.45 -10.26 -2.15
C TYR A 92 -11.31 -11.76 -1.84
N ASP A 93 -10.06 -12.21 -1.68
CA ASP A 93 -9.72 -13.57 -1.28
C ASP A 93 -8.48 -13.52 -0.38
N GLU A 94 -8.66 -13.90 0.90
CA GLU A 94 -7.61 -13.87 1.93
C GLU A 94 -6.40 -14.75 1.61
N ARG A 95 -6.54 -15.69 0.66
CA ARG A 95 -5.43 -16.55 0.22
C ARG A 95 -4.46 -15.81 -0.71
N PHE A 96 -4.89 -14.68 -1.29
CA PHE A 96 -4.13 -13.96 -2.31
C PHE A 96 -3.82 -12.51 -1.92
N ILE A 97 -4.55 -11.93 -0.97
CA ILE A 97 -4.37 -10.56 -0.49
C ILE A 97 -4.24 -10.57 1.03
N ASN A 98 -3.23 -9.86 1.53
CA ASN A 98 -3.02 -9.64 2.96
C ASN A 98 -2.99 -8.13 3.29
N GLU A 99 -3.01 -7.83 4.59
CA GLU A 99 -3.01 -6.45 5.10
C GLU A 99 -1.76 -5.68 4.66
N ASP A 100 -0.58 -6.28 4.82
CA ASP A 100 0.70 -5.68 4.44
C ASP A 100 0.74 -5.23 2.97
N GLU A 101 0.28 -6.06 2.04
CA GLU A 101 0.25 -5.72 0.62
C GLU A 101 -0.73 -4.59 0.30
N LEU A 102 -1.87 -4.54 1.00
CA LEU A 102 -2.82 -3.45 0.84
C LEU A 102 -2.22 -2.14 1.33
N VAL A 103 -1.55 -2.17 2.49
CA VAL A 103 -0.83 -1.02 3.04
C VAL A 103 0.28 -0.58 2.08
N ASP A 104 1.11 -1.50 1.58
CA ASP A 104 2.18 -1.20 0.63
C ASP A 104 1.65 -0.57 -0.65
N ARG A 105 0.49 -1.03 -1.15
CA ARG A 105 -0.19 -0.42 -2.30
C ARG A 105 -0.70 0.98 -1.99
N CYS A 106 -1.27 1.22 -0.80
CA CYS A 106 -1.65 2.55 -0.35
C CYS A 106 -0.46 3.50 -0.28
N VAL A 107 0.62 3.10 0.38
CA VAL A 107 1.86 3.89 0.51
C VAL A 107 2.45 4.19 -0.86
N SER A 108 2.53 3.18 -1.74
CA SER A 108 3.01 3.37 -3.10
C SER A 108 2.13 4.36 -3.87
N GLN A 109 0.80 4.30 -3.69
CA GLN A 109 -0.14 5.20 -4.34
C GLN A 109 -0.06 6.64 -3.82
N VAL A 110 0.30 6.82 -2.54
CA VAL A 110 0.59 8.13 -1.93
C VAL A 110 1.90 8.70 -2.48
N ILE A 111 2.97 7.91 -2.48
CA ILE A 111 4.31 8.33 -2.92
C ILE A 111 4.34 8.62 -4.42
N LEU A 112 3.74 7.75 -5.23
CA LEU A 112 3.70 7.92 -6.69
C LEU A 112 2.85 9.11 -7.11
N GLY A 113 2.20 9.80 -6.17
CA GLY A 113 1.47 11.04 -6.40
C GLY A 113 0.55 10.88 -7.59
N ARG A 114 -0.63 10.27 -7.41
CA ARG A 114 -1.68 10.55 -8.38
C ARG A 114 -2.06 12.01 -8.22
N ASP A 115 -1.41 12.87 -9.00
CA ASP A 115 -1.89 14.04 -9.73
C ASP A 115 -3.36 14.42 -9.44
N HIS A 116 -3.70 14.71 -8.20
CA HIS A 116 -5.01 15.25 -7.79
C HIS A 116 -4.92 16.76 -7.50
N GLU A 117 -3.96 17.43 -8.12
CA GLU A 117 -4.01 18.84 -8.53
C GLU A 117 -3.33 18.86 -9.93
N VAL A 118 -3.97 19.13 -11.07
CA VAL A 118 -4.71 20.34 -11.42
C VAL A 118 -5.74 20.00 -12.52
N ALA A 119 -7.03 20.01 -12.17
CA ALA A 119 -8.06 20.47 -13.08
C ALA A 119 -8.61 21.78 -12.48
N ARG A 120 -7.92 22.88 -12.78
CA ARG A 120 -8.48 24.24 -12.73
C ARG A 120 -8.92 24.62 -14.12
#